data_AF-A0A2J0Q6Y7-F1
#
_entry.id   AF-A0A2J0Q6Y7-F1
#
_cell.length_a   1.000
_cell.length_b   1.000
_cell.length_c   1.000
_cell.angle_alpha   90.00
_cell.angle_beta   90.00
_cell.angle_gamma   90.00
#
_symmetry.space_group_name_H-M   'P 1'
#
loop_
_entity.id
_entity.type
_entity.pdbx_description
1 polymer ?
#
loop_
_entity_poly.entity_id
_entity_poly.type
_entity_poly.pdbx_seq_one_letter_code
_entity_poly.pdbx_strand_id
1 'polypeptide(L)'
;MSIDVIQQEKKEKRRQAIDLRRKGLSYSEIKKRVNAPKATLSYWLKDIKLSKRQSNRLKKKQIEAIRVGSKKKTEQIKKMNEEIRNQAMVSVKDISKKELWLMGVMLYWRERGLNENDSDSRKGVRFTSSDSHLIKLFLKWLFEVGELRKEEISFDIFLEKSRERKRAKVINYWSEETGFNKEYFPRVYLQKIKRKKPIKDGGRKTSKKTENGLLRVRVKESSMLARQIAGWIEGVKLNLKNNK
;
A
#
# COMPACT_ATOMS: atom_id res chain seq x y z
N MET A 1 -44.38 -18.06 39.38
CA MET A 1 -43.55 -17.41 40.43
C MET A 1 -44.34 -16.24 41.01
N SER A 2 -44.59 -16.23 42.31
CA SER A 2 -45.31 -15.15 43.00
C SER A 2 -44.52 -13.83 42.96
N ILE A 3 -45.21 -12.68 42.96
CA ILE A 3 -44.60 -11.33 42.89
C ILE A 3 -43.53 -11.13 44.00
N ASP A 4 -43.78 -11.66 45.19
CA ASP A 4 -42.86 -11.58 46.33
C ASP A 4 -41.55 -12.32 46.11
N VAL A 5 -41.57 -13.46 45.41
CA VAL A 5 -40.37 -14.24 45.07
C VAL A 5 -39.47 -13.45 44.12
N ILE A 6 -40.07 -12.76 43.13
CA ILE A 6 -39.34 -11.93 42.17
C ILE A 6 -38.75 -10.69 42.86
N GLN A 7 -39.48 -10.06 43.78
CA GLN A 7 -38.97 -8.93 44.55
C GLN A 7 -37.80 -9.32 45.46
N GLN A 8 -37.89 -10.47 46.14
CA GLN A 8 -36.81 -10.99 46.98
C GLN A 8 -35.56 -11.33 46.18
N GLU A 9 -35.71 -12.01 45.04
CA GLU A 9 -34.58 -12.34 44.18
C GLU A 9 -33.86 -11.07 43.67
N LYS A 10 -34.61 -10.04 43.31
CA LYS A 10 -34.07 -8.74 42.89
C LYS A 10 -33.31 -8.04 44.01
N LYS A 11 -33.81 -8.12 45.25
CA LYS A 11 -33.19 -7.54 46.44
C LYS A 11 -31.86 -8.25 46.74
N GLU A 12 -31.83 -9.57 46.63
CA GLU A 12 -30.62 -10.37 46.86
C GLU A 12 -29.55 -10.10 45.79
N LYS A 13 -29.94 -10.07 44.50
CA LYS A 13 -29.04 -9.68 43.41
C LYS A 13 -28.46 -8.29 43.62
N ARG A 14 -29.27 -7.33 44.09
CA ARG A 14 -28.79 -5.97 44.41
C ARG A 14 -27.77 -5.99 45.55
N ARG A 15 -28.05 -6.71 46.64
CA ARG A 15 -27.14 -6.84 47.79
C ARG A 15 -25.80 -7.44 47.35
N GLN A 16 -25.85 -8.52 46.59
CA GLN A 16 -24.66 -9.17 46.03
C GLN A 16 -23.86 -8.23 45.12
N ALA A 17 -24.52 -7.48 44.24
CA ALA A 17 -23.87 -6.51 43.36
C ALA A 17 -23.15 -5.40 44.15
N ILE A 18 -23.76 -4.90 45.22
CA ILE A 18 -23.19 -3.86 46.10
C ILE A 18 -21.92 -4.38 46.79
N ASP A 19 -21.98 -5.58 47.38
CA ASP A 19 -20.82 -6.21 48.04
C ASP A 19 -19.66 -6.39 47.06
N LEU A 20 -19.93 -6.95 45.87
CA LEU A 20 -18.92 -7.12 44.83
C LEU A 20 -18.34 -5.77 44.37
N ARG A 21 -19.16 -4.72 44.27
CA ARG A 21 -18.68 -3.39 43.90
C ARG A 21 -17.80 -2.77 44.98
N ARG A 22 -18.15 -2.92 46.26
CA ARG A 22 -17.33 -2.48 47.41
C ARG A 22 -15.98 -3.20 47.48
N LYS A 23 -15.94 -4.48 47.07
CA LYS A 23 -14.69 -5.25 46.85
C LYS A 23 -13.86 -4.73 45.66
N GLY A 24 -14.38 -3.78 44.88
CA GLY A 24 -13.67 -3.07 43.83
C GLY A 24 -13.85 -3.67 42.44
N LEU A 25 -14.82 -4.56 42.22
CA LEU A 25 -15.09 -5.16 40.91
C LEU A 25 -15.73 -4.16 39.95
N SER A 26 -15.44 -4.31 38.66
CA SER A 26 -16.07 -3.58 37.56
C SER A 26 -17.49 -4.07 37.28
N TYR A 27 -18.29 -3.26 36.60
CA TYR A 27 -19.67 -3.63 36.26
C TYR A 27 -19.74 -4.86 35.34
N SER A 28 -18.74 -5.07 34.47
CA SER A 28 -18.66 -6.27 33.63
C SER A 28 -18.34 -7.53 34.43
N GLU A 29 -17.48 -7.44 35.46
CA GLU A 29 -17.22 -8.56 36.38
C GLU A 29 -18.43 -8.88 37.25
N ILE A 30 -19.13 -7.85 37.75
CA ILE A 30 -20.36 -8.03 38.54
C ILE A 30 -21.47 -8.64 37.70
N LYS A 31 -21.65 -8.17 36.45
CA LYS A 31 -22.64 -8.71 35.51
C LYS A 31 -22.48 -10.22 35.30
N LYS A 32 -21.24 -10.70 35.18
CA LYS A 32 -20.95 -12.14 35.01
C LYS A 32 -21.35 -12.99 36.23
N ARG A 33 -21.47 -12.40 37.42
CA ARG A 33 -21.78 -13.12 38.67
C ARG A 33 -23.24 -12.98 39.09
N VAL A 34 -23.80 -11.79 38.95
CA VAL A 34 -25.15 -11.44 39.46
C VAL A 34 -26.25 -11.67 38.42
N ASN A 35 -25.86 -11.87 37.14
CA ASN A 35 -26.76 -12.04 36.00
C ASN A 35 -27.91 -11.00 35.97
N ALA A 36 -27.56 -9.72 36.06
CA ALA A 36 -28.49 -8.60 35.98
C ALA A 36 -28.19 -7.71 34.76
N PRO A 37 -29.20 -7.05 34.15
CA PRO A 37 -28.99 -6.13 33.04
C PRO A 37 -28.04 -4.99 33.40
N LYS A 38 -27.28 -4.49 32.41
CA LYS A 38 -26.29 -3.42 32.61
C LYS A 38 -26.93 -2.13 33.14
N ALA A 39 -28.12 -1.79 32.65
CA ALA A 39 -28.89 -0.63 33.12
C ALA A 39 -29.25 -0.77 34.62
N THR A 40 -29.68 -1.96 35.04
CA THR A 40 -30.02 -2.26 36.43
C THR A 40 -28.80 -2.16 37.36
N LEU A 41 -27.65 -2.74 36.95
CA LEU A 41 -26.40 -2.60 37.71
C LEU A 41 -25.94 -1.14 37.79
N SER A 42 -26.11 -0.37 36.72
CA SER A 42 -25.77 1.05 36.72
C SER A 42 -26.59 1.83 37.73
N TYR A 43 -27.90 1.58 37.78
CA TYR A 43 -28.79 2.20 38.75
C TYR A 43 -28.45 1.80 40.19
N TRP A 44 -28.22 0.51 40.46
CA TRP A 44 -27.92 0.02 41.82
C TRP A 44 -26.59 0.48 42.39
N LEU A 45 -25.59 0.69 41.54
CA LEU A 45 -24.20 0.91 41.96
C LEU A 45 -23.74 2.37 41.82
N LYS A 46 -24.61 3.27 41.33
CA LYS A 46 -24.28 4.68 41.01
C LYS A 46 -23.64 5.44 42.18
N ASP A 47 -24.08 5.18 43.41
CA ASP A 47 -23.65 5.93 44.61
C ASP A 47 -22.40 5.33 45.28
N ILE A 48 -21.88 4.20 44.78
CA ILE A 48 -20.74 3.51 45.39
C ILE A 48 -19.42 4.10 44.86
N LYS A 49 -18.74 4.87 45.71
CA LYS A 49 -17.39 5.39 45.44
C LYS A 49 -16.33 4.30 45.63
N LEU A 50 -15.42 4.17 44.66
CA LEU A 50 -14.26 3.29 44.77
C LEU A 50 -13.06 4.04 45.35
N SER A 51 -12.18 3.32 46.06
CA SER A 51 -10.90 3.88 46.49
C SER A 51 -9.97 4.17 45.31
N LYS A 52 -8.98 5.06 45.50
CA LYS A 52 -7.97 5.38 44.47
C LYS A 52 -7.23 4.12 44.00
N ARG A 53 -6.91 3.20 44.91
CA ARG A 53 -6.27 1.90 44.60
C ARG A 53 -7.17 1.03 43.72
N GLN A 54 -8.47 0.92 44.05
CA GLN A 54 -9.43 0.14 43.26
C GLN A 54 -9.65 0.75 41.86
N SER A 55 -9.82 2.07 41.78
CA SER A 55 -9.98 2.80 40.52
C SER A 55 -8.75 2.64 39.61
N ASN A 56 -7.54 2.80 40.15
CA ASN A 56 -6.30 2.59 39.40
C ASN A 56 -6.14 1.15 38.91
N ARG A 57 -6.50 0.16 39.71
CA ARG A 57 -6.50 -1.25 39.31
C ARG A 57 -7.43 -1.49 38.11
N LEU A 58 -8.64 -0.93 38.15
CA LEU A 58 -9.60 -1.05 37.04
C LEU A 58 -9.12 -0.33 35.77
N LYS A 59 -8.53 0.87 35.90
CA LYS A 59 -7.92 1.59 34.77
C LYS A 59 -6.79 0.79 34.13
N LYS A 60 -5.85 0.24 34.92
CA LYS A 60 -4.78 -0.62 34.41
C LYS A 60 -5.33 -1.82 33.66
N LYS A 61 -6.34 -2.50 34.21
CA LYS A 61 -7.01 -3.64 33.56
C LYS A 61 -7.67 -3.25 32.24
N GLN A 62 -8.29 -2.07 32.18
CA GLN A 62 -8.89 -1.54 30.95
C GLN A 62 -7.84 -1.25 29.88
N ILE A 63 -6.74 -0.58 30.22
CA ILE A 63 -5.63 -0.29 29.30
C ILE A 63 -5.04 -1.59 28.76
N GLU A 64 -4.81 -2.58 29.63
CA GLU A 64 -4.27 -3.87 29.19
C GLU A 64 -5.26 -4.61 28.28
N ALA A 65 -6.55 -4.60 28.58
CA ALA A 65 -7.57 -5.20 27.72
C ALA A 65 -7.62 -4.52 26.34
N ILE A 66 -7.50 -3.18 26.29
CA ILE A 66 -7.42 -2.42 25.03
C ILE A 66 -6.15 -2.83 24.27
N ARG A 67 -5.00 -2.92 24.95
CA ARG A 67 -3.72 -3.30 24.35
C ARG A 67 -3.78 -4.70 23.75
N VAL A 68 -4.26 -5.68 24.50
CA VAL A 68 -4.43 -7.07 24.05
C VAL A 68 -5.42 -7.15 22.89
N GLY A 69 -6.57 -6.49 23.00
CA GLY A 69 -7.57 -6.44 21.93
C GLY A 69 -7.02 -5.81 20.65
N SER A 70 -6.25 -4.73 20.78
CA SER A 70 -5.60 -4.04 19.66
C SER A 70 -4.56 -4.93 19.00
N LYS A 71 -3.72 -5.62 19.80
CA LYS A 71 -2.73 -6.56 19.29
C LYS A 71 -3.39 -7.70 18.51
N LYS A 72 -4.45 -8.31 19.06
CA LYS A 72 -5.22 -9.38 18.38
C LYS A 72 -5.82 -8.89 17.06
N LYS A 73 -6.43 -7.69 17.05
CA LYS A 73 -7.00 -7.10 15.84
C LYS A 73 -5.92 -6.84 14.79
N THR A 74 -4.77 -6.31 15.19
CA THR A 74 -3.63 -6.09 14.28
C THR A 74 -3.12 -7.39 13.68
N GLU A 75 -2.98 -8.44 14.48
CA GLU A 75 -2.57 -9.77 14.00
C GLU A 75 -3.60 -10.38 13.04
N GLN A 76 -4.89 -10.27 13.34
CA GLN A 76 -5.98 -10.72 12.46
C GLN A 76 -5.96 -9.97 11.12
N ILE A 77 -5.83 -8.64 11.14
CA ILE A 77 -5.73 -7.83 9.91
C ILE A 77 -4.46 -8.19 9.13
N LYS A 78 -3.34 -8.43 9.81
CA LYS A 78 -2.10 -8.84 9.16
C LYS A 78 -2.28 -10.17 8.41
N LYS A 79 -2.86 -11.18 9.06
CA LYS A 79 -3.14 -12.49 8.43
C LYS A 79 -4.10 -12.35 7.26
N MET A 80 -5.22 -11.64 7.44
CA MET A 80 -6.18 -11.39 6.36
C MET A 80 -5.53 -10.67 5.17
N ASN A 81 -4.67 -9.68 5.42
CA ASN A 81 -3.94 -9.00 4.36
C ASN A 81 -2.94 -9.92 3.65
N GLU A 82 -2.27 -10.81 4.38
CA GLU A 82 -1.36 -11.82 3.80
C GLU A 82 -2.14 -12.81 2.92
N GLU A 83 -3.29 -13.30 3.39
CA GLU A 83 -4.17 -14.19 2.63
C GLU A 83 -4.66 -13.54 1.34
N ILE A 84 -5.23 -12.32 1.41
CA ILE A 84 -5.68 -11.56 0.24
C ILE A 84 -4.52 -11.36 -0.75
N ARG A 85 -3.32 -11.02 -0.23
CA ARG A 85 -2.15 -10.77 -1.08
C ARG A 85 -1.67 -12.03 -1.78
N ASN A 86 -1.66 -13.17 -1.07
CA ASN A 86 -1.25 -14.45 -1.63
C ASN A 86 -2.26 -14.96 -2.67
N GLN A 87 -3.56 -14.83 -2.39
CA GLN A 87 -4.61 -15.19 -3.35
C GLN A 87 -4.52 -14.34 -4.63
N ALA A 88 -4.34 -13.03 -4.48
CA ALA A 88 -4.18 -12.12 -5.63
C ALA A 88 -2.87 -12.34 -6.40
N MET A 89 -1.82 -12.83 -5.75
CA MET A 89 -0.56 -13.16 -6.42
C MET A 89 -0.72 -14.37 -7.34
N VAL A 90 -1.41 -15.41 -6.87
CA VAL A 90 -1.63 -16.66 -7.62
C VAL A 90 -2.70 -16.51 -8.71
N SER A 91 -3.59 -15.50 -8.61
CA SER A 91 -4.59 -15.25 -9.65
C SER A 91 -3.99 -14.69 -10.95
N VAL A 92 -2.81 -14.07 -10.88
CA VAL A 92 -2.05 -13.67 -12.06
C VAL A 92 -1.25 -14.88 -12.54
N LYS A 93 -1.79 -15.55 -13.56
CA LYS A 93 -1.14 -16.69 -14.25
C LYS A 93 -0.11 -16.17 -15.27
N ASP A 94 0.26 -17.04 -16.22
CA ASP A 94 1.12 -16.67 -17.33
C ASP A 94 0.54 -15.52 -18.15
N ILE A 95 1.40 -14.56 -18.49
CA ILE A 95 1.03 -13.39 -19.27
C ILE A 95 1.08 -13.77 -20.75
N SER A 96 -0.07 -13.84 -21.40
CA SER A 96 -0.17 -14.07 -22.85
C SER A 96 0.40 -12.89 -23.66
N LYS A 97 0.76 -13.11 -24.94
CA LYS A 97 1.23 -12.04 -25.82
C LYS A 97 0.20 -10.90 -25.95
N LYS A 98 -1.10 -11.20 -25.92
CA LYS A 98 -2.19 -10.21 -25.95
C LYS A 98 -2.26 -9.37 -24.67
N GLU A 99 -2.14 -10.01 -23.50
CA GLU A 99 -2.10 -9.31 -22.22
C GLU A 99 -0.85 -8.44 -22.11
N LEU A 100 0.31 -8.99 -22.48
CA LEU A 100 1.56 -8.24 -22.54
C LEU A 100 1.43 -7.03 -23.45
N TRP A 101 0.88 -7.20 -24.65
CA TRP A 101 0.60 -6.10 -25.59
C TRP A 101 -0.19 -5.00 -24.90
N LEU A 102 -1.35 -5.32 -24.30
CA LEU A 102 -2.20 -4.34 -23.64
C LEU A 102 -1.51 -3.68 -22.44
N MET A 103 -0.78 -4.45 -21.62
CA MET A 103 -0.01 -3.94 -20.49
C MET A 103 1.00 -2.89 -20.92
N GLY A 104 1.76 -3.13 -21.98
CA GLY A 104 2.72 -2.17 -22.50
C GLY A 104 2.07 -0.93 -23.11
N VAL A 105 0.95 -1.07 -23.82
CA VAL A 105 0.16 0.08 -24.32
C VAL A 105 -0.32 0.95 -23.18
N MET A 106 -0.90 0.36 -22.13
CA MET A 106 -1.39 1.11 -20.96
C MET A 106 -0.24 1.78 -20.19
N LEU A 107 0.89 1.07 -20.05
CA LEU A 107 2.09 1.60 -19.37
C LEU A 107 2.66 2.81 -20.13
N TYR A 108 2.79 2.69 -21.45
CA TYR A 108 3.26 3.78 -22.31
C TYR A 108 2.29 4.97 -22.32
N TRP A 109 0.98 4.70 -22.43
CA TRP A 109 -0.04 5.74 -22.44
C TRP A 109 -0.01 6.56 -21.15
N ARG A 110 0.06 5.89 -19.99
CA ARG A 110 0.16 6.53 -18.69
C ARG A 110 1.42 7.38 -18.55
N GLU A 111 2.56 6.89 -19.02
CA GLU A 111 3.82 7.64 -18.98
C GLU A 111 3.75 8.91 -19.87
N ARG A 112 3.19 8.79 -21.08
CA ARG A 112 3.03 9.93 -22.02
C ARG A 112 2.10 11.00 -21.46
N GLY A 113 1.02 10.62 -20.79
CA GLY A 113 0.07 11.57 -20.19
C GLY A 113 0.63 12.37 -19.02
N LEU A 114 1.72 11.92 -18.40
CA LEU A 114 2.37 12.62 -17.28
C LEU A 114 3.39 13.67 -17.73
N ASN A 115 3.79 13.65 -19.01
CA ASN A 115 4.83 14.50 -19.56
C ASN A 115 4.32 15.19 -20.83
N GLU A 116 3.74 16.38 -20.70
CA GLU A 116 3.25 17.18 -21.85
C GLU A 116 4.33 17.40 -22.92
N ASN A 117 5.60 17.49 -22.51
CA ASN A 117 6.76 17.60 -23.40
C ASN A 117 7.11 16.30 -24.14
N ASP A 118 6.62 15.13 -23.72
CA ASP A 118 6.83 13.82 -24.37
C ASP A 118 5.60 13.36 -25.16
N SER A 119 4.55 14.20 -25.21
CA SER A 119 3.36 14.00 -26.02
C SER A 119 3.61 14.13 -27.53
N ASP A 120 4.83 14.48 -27.93
CA ASP A 120 5.22 14.58 -29.34
C ASP A 120 5.72 13.21 -29.84
N SER A 121 4.96 12.62 -30.76
CA SER A 121 5.33 11.39 -31.47
C SER A 121 6.70 11.48 -32.16
N ARG A 122 7.19 12.70 -32.43
CA ARG A 122 8.53 12.96 -32.99
C ARG A 122 9.68 12.56 -32.05
N LYS A 123 9.43 12.41 -30.75
CA LYS A 123 10.48 12.06 -29.76
C LYS A 123 10.65 10.54 -29.55
N GLY A 124 9.93 9.72 -30.32
CA GLY A 124 10.01 8.27 -30.30
C GLY A 124 9.47 7.62 -29.02
N VAL A 125 9.63 6.30 -28.93
CA VAL A 125 9.22 5.49 -27.80
C VAL A 125 10.25 5.60 -26.67
N ARG A 126 9.81 6.15 -25.54
CA ARG A 126 10.61 6.31 -24.33
C ARG A 126 9.78 5.97 -23.10
N PHE A 127 10.43 5.41 -22.09
CA PHE A 127 9.81 5.06 -20.82
C PHE A 127 10.81 5.28 -19.69
N THR A 128 10.41 5.99 -18.62
CA THR A 128 11.29 6.32 -17.49
C THR A 128 10.72 5.77 -16.18
N SER A 129 11.52 5.04 -15.41
CA SER A 129 11.10 4.52 -14.12
C SER A 129 12.30 4.32 -13.17
N SER A 130 12.06 4.41 -11.86
CA SER A 130 13.01 3.92 -10.84
C SER A 130 12.70 2.49 -10.36
N ASP A 131 11.57 1.93 -10.80
CA ASP A 131 11.18 0.55 -10.50
C ASP A 131 11.72 -0.40 -11.56
N SER A 132 12.63 -1.30 -11.18
CA SER A 132 13.25 -2.24 -12.12
C SER A 132 12.28 -3.27 -12.70
N HIS A 133 11.20 -3.63 -11.99
CA HIS A 133 10.19 -4.55 -12.53
C HIS A 133 9.42 -3.91 -13.68
N LEU A 134 9.12 -2.61 -13.59
CA LEU A 134 8.48 -1.88 -14.69
C LEU A 134 9.41 -1.72 -15.89
N ILE A 135 10.72 -1.50 -15.66
CA ILE A 135 11.71 -1.48 -16.74
C ILE A 135 11.77 -2.85 -17.43
N LYS A 136 11.87 -3.95 -16.66
CA LYS A 136 11.89 -5.32 -17.19
C LYS A 136 10.63 -5.63 -17.99
N LEU A 137 9.44 -5.27 -17.49
CA LEU A 137 8.18 -5.42 -18.20
C LEU A 137 8.19 -4.65 -19.52
N PHE A 138 8.66 -3.39 -19.50
CA PHE A 138 8.71 -2.57 -20.70
C PHE A 138 9.70 -3.13 -21.74
N LEU A 139 10.88 -3.61 -21.31
CA LEU A 139 11.83 -4.28 -22.20
C LEU A 139 11.26 -5.56 -22.80
N LYS A 140 10.62 -6.42 -21.99
CA LYS A 140 9.94 -7.63 -22.47
C LYS A 140 8.89 -7.30 -23.52
N TRP A 141 8.08 -6.26 -23.28
CA TRP A 141 7.09 -5.78 -24.23
C TRP A 141 7.73 -5.30 -25.54
N LEU A 142 8.80 -4.50 -25.47
CA LEU A 142 9.53 -4.04 -26.65
C LEU A 142 10.08 -5.18 -27.50
N PHE A 143 10.58 -6.25 -26.88
CA PHE A 143 11.12 -7.40 -27.60
C PHE A 143 10.03 -8.32 -28.18
N GLU A 144 8.98 -8.64 -27.40
CA GLU A 144 7.99 -9.64 -27.82
C GLU A 144 6.84 -9.08 -28.65
N VAL A 145 6.49 -7.81 -28.42
CA VAL A 145 5.38 -7.12 -29.07
C VAL A 145 5.88 -6.09 -30.07
N GLY A 146 6.93 -5.35 -29.70
CA GLY A 146 7.60 -4.41 -30.60
C GLY A 146 8.56 -5.07 -31.59
N GLU A 147 8.88 -6.35 -31.39
CA GLU A 147 9.79 -7.15 -32.24
C GLU A 147 11.18 -6.49 -32.44
N LEU A 148 11.62 -5.74 -31.43
CA LEU A 148 12.87 -5.00 -31.46
C LEU A 148 14.06 -5.88 -31.06
N ARG A 149 15.25 -5.50 -31.51
CA ARG A 149 16.52 -6.10 -31.08
C ARG A 149 17.21 -5.23 -30.02
N LYS A 150 18.19 -5.80 -29.31
CA LYS A 150 18.90 -5.11 -28.22
C LYS A 150 19.57 -3.82 -28.71
N GLU A 151 20.09 -3.81 -29.93
CA GLU A 151 20.85 -2.70 -30.51
C GLU A 151 19.98 -1.47 -30.79
N GLU A 152 18.66 -1.67 -30.90
CA GLU A 152 17.66 -0.62 -31.08
C GLU A 152 17.30 0.05 -29.76
N ILE A 153 17.74 -0.51 -28.63
CA ILE A 153 17.50 0.01 -27.29
C ILE A 153 18.71 0.83 -26.83
N SER A 154 18.43 1.97 -26.21
CA SER A 154 19.45 2.80 -25.56
C SER A 154 18.93 3.33 -24.24
N PHE A 155 19.85 3.64 -23.33
CA PHE A 155 19.49 4.06 -21.98
C PHE A 155 20.03 5.44 -21.63
N ASP A 156 19.28 6.14 -20.78
CA ASP A 156 19.75 7.31 -20.04
C ASP A 156 19.53 7.06 -18.54
N ILE A 157 20.56 7.26 -17.72
CA ILE A 157 20.43 7.22 -16.26
C ILE A 157 20.30 8.65 -15.75
N PHE A 158 19.30 8.91 -14.93
CA PHE A 158 19.17 10.16 -14.21
C PHE A 158 19.49 9.95 -12.73
N LEU A 159 20.56 10.60 -12.28
CA LEU A 159 21.08 10.45 -10.93
C LEU A 159 21.05 11.79 -10.20
N GLU A 160 20.70 11.78 -8.92
CA GLU A 160 20.79 12.98 -8.09
C GLU A 160 22.27 13.42 -7.95
N LYS A 161 22.55 14.72 -8.11
CA LYS A 161 23.93 15.24 -8.05
C LYS A 161 24.68 14.85 -6.77
N SER A 162 24.00 14.81 -5.62
CA SER A 162 24.57 14.39 -4.33
C SER A 162 25.06 12.94 -4.31
N ARG A 163 24.61 12.13 -5.26
CA ARG A 163 24.89 10.69 -5.39
C ARG A 163 25.90 10.39 -6.50
N GLU A 164 26.57 11.40 -7.05
CA GLU A 164 27.53 11.20 -8.13
C GLU A 164 28.60 10.15 -7.80
N ARG A 165 29.08 10.10 -6.55
CA ARG A 165 30.03 9.07 -6.07
C ARG A 165 29.50 7.63 -6.21
N LYS A 166 28.19 7.42 -6.30
CA LYS A 166 27.54 6.11 -6.52
C LYS A 166 27.35 5.76 -8.00
N ARG A 167 27.80 6.60 -8.95
CA ARG A 167 27.59 6.41 -10.41
C ARG A 167 27.89 5.00 -10.89
N ALA A 168 29.08 4.47 -10.58
CA ALA A 168 29.49 3.12 -11.00
C ALA A 168 28.57 2.03 -10.44
N LYS A 169 28.17 2.14 -9.17
CA LYS A 169 27.22 1.22 -8.53
C LYS A 169 25.86 1.24 -9.22
N VAL A 170 25.38 2.43 -9.61
CA VAL A 170 24.10 2.58 -10.32
C VAL A 170 24.14 1.97 -11.72
N ILE A 171 25.25 2.14 -12.44
CA ILE A 171 25.44 1.49 -13.75
C ILE A 171 25.44 -0.03 -13.59
N ASN A 172 26.17 -0.57 -12.61
CA ASN A 172 26.18 -2.02 -12.35
C ASN A 172 24.78 -2.54 -12.03
N TYR A 173 24.04 -1.84 -11.15
CA TYR A 173 22.67 -2.21 -10.81
C TYR A 173 21.76 -2.30 -12.05
N TRP A 174 21.76 -1.27 -12.91
CA TRP A 174 20.90 -1.29 -14.10
C TRP A 174 21.37 -2.29 -15.15
N SER A 175 22.68 -2.55 -15.26
CA SER A 175 23.22 -3.61 -16.10
C SER A 175 22.70 -4.98 -15.66
N GLU A 176 22.77 -5.30 -14.37
CA GLU A 176 22.25 -6.54 -13.78
C GLU A 176 20.74 -6.67 -13.95
N GLU A 177 19.96 -5.62 -13.64
CA GLU A 177 18.50 -5.66 -13.71
C GLU A 177 17.99 -5.79 -15.16
N THR A 178 18.68 -5.22 -16.14
CA THR A 178 18.20 -5.22 -17.53
C THR A 178 18.81 -6.34 -18.39
N GLY A 179 19.91 -6.94 -17.96
CA GLY A 179 20.68 -7.90 -18.76
C GLY A 179 21.42 -7.27 -19.95
N PHE A 180 21.67 -5.96 -19.90
CA PHE A 180 22.50 -5.23 -20.85
C PHE A 180 23.88 -4.95 -20.25
N ASN A 181 24.93 -5.03 -21.07
CA ASN A 181 26.28 -4.71 -20.61
C ASN A 181 26.42 -3.21 -20.31
N LYS A 182 27.45 -2.85 -19.54
CA LYS A 182 27.63 -1.48 -19.01
C LYS A 182 27.80 -0.43 -20.12
N GLU A 183 28.28 -0.83 -21.30
CA GLU A 183 28.47 0.02 -22.47
C GLU A 183 27.16 0.60 -23.02
N TYR A 184 26.02 -0.03 -22.70
CA TYR A 184 24.68 0.48 -23.05
C TYR A 184 24.22 1.66 -22.18
N PHE A 185 24.96 1.99 -21.12
CA PHE A 185 24.65 3.07 -20.17
C PHE A 185 25.67 4.23 -20.19
N PRO A 186 26.06 4.78 -21.36
CA PRO A 186 27.10 5.80 -21.42
C PRO A 186 26.62 7.15 -20.89
N ARG A 187 25.30 7.37 -20.84
CA ARG A 187 24.69 8.67 -20.49
C ARG A 187 24.15 8.65 -19.08
N VAL A 188 24.84 9.35 -18.18
CA VAL A 188 24.39 9.61 -16.80
C VAL A 188 24.23 11.11 -16.59
N TYR A 189 22.98 11.55 -16.42
CA TYR A 189 22.61 12.94 -16.20
C TYR A 189 22.48 13.23 -14.70
N LEU A 190 23.23 14.21 -14.23
CA LEU A 190 23.19 14.65 -12.83
C LEU A 190 22.12 15.72 -12.63
N GLN A 191 21.05 15.36 -11.93
CA GLN A 191 19.95 16.27 -11.63
C GLN A 191 20.19 16.98 -10.29
N LYS A 192 20.02 18.31 -10.29
CA LYS A 192 19.88 19.10 -9.06
C LYS A 192 18.43 18.99 -8.59
N ILE A 193 18.16 18.11 -7.63
CA ILE A 193 16.82 18.06 -7.01
C ILE A 193 16.68 19.29 -6.11
N LYS A 194 15.81 20.24 -6.48
CA LYS A 194 15.29 21.21 -5.51
C LYS A 194 14.44 20.41 -4.53
N ARG A 195 14.96 20.16 -3.32
CA ARG A 195 14.20 19.47 -2.26
C ARG A 195 12.91 20.25 -2.04
N LYS A 196 11.78 19.77 -2.55
CA LYS A 196 10.46 20.26 -2.10
C LYS A 196 10.40 19.95 -0.61
N LYS A 197 10.04 20.94 0.22
CA LYS A 197 9.82 20.73 1.66
C LYS A 197 8.93 19.49 1.83
N PRO A 198 9.27 18.56 2.75
CA PRO A 198 8.44 17.39 2.96
C PRO A 198 7.02 17.86 3.32
N ILE A 199 6.04 17.45 2.51
CA ILE A 199 4.63 17.63 2.83
C ILE A 199 4.41 16.82 4.11
N LYS A 200 4.04 17.50 5.20
CA LYS A 200 3.73 16.88 6.50
C LYS A 200 2.34 16.24 6.46
N ASP A 201 2.09 15.34 5.51
CA ASP A 201 0.89 14.49 5.54
C ASP A 201 1.29 13.09 5.99
N GLY A 202 1.04 12.82 7.27
CA GLY A 202 0.84 11.47 7.80
C GLY A 202 1.91 10.42 7.48
N GLY A 203 3.12 10.60 8.01
CA GLY A 203 3.97 9.47 8.45
C GLY A 203 4.54 8.50 7.40
N ARG A 204 4.30 8.64 6.09
CA ARG A 204 5.00 7.84 5.07
C ARG A 204 6.20 8.61 4.53
N LYS A 205 7.40 8.21 4.98
CA LYS A 205 8.66 8.57 4.32
C LYS A 205 8.70 7.90 2.94
N THR A 206 8.15 8.54 1.91
CA THR A 206 8.18 8.05 0.52
C THR A 206 9.51 8.37 -0.19
N SER A 207 10.63 8.51 0.54
CA SER A 207 11.93 8.94 -0.01
C SER A 207 12.89 7.80 -0.36
N LYS A 208 12.45 6.53 -0.34
CA LYS A 208 13.27 5.38 -0.78
C LYS A 208 13.40 5.26 -2.31
N LYS A 209 12.61 6.01 -3.08
CA LYS A 209 12.31 5.72 -4.50
C LYS A 209 13.39 6.05 -5.55
N THR A 210 14.61 6.43 -5.16
CA THR A 210 15.65 6.82 -6.13
C THR A 210 17.07 6.44 -5.71
N GLU A 211 17.25 5.35 -4.95
CA GLU A 211 18.62 4.96 -4.56
C GLU A 211 19.53 4.76 -5.77
N ASN A 212 19.01 4.08 -6.78
CA ASN A 212 19.68 3.78 -8.04
C ASN A 212 19.28 4.74 -9.16
N GLY A 213 18.77 5.93 -8.84
CA GLY A 213 18.31 6.90 -9.83
C GLY A 213 17.06 6.46 -10.60
N LEU A 214 16.78 7.13 -11.71
CA LEU A 214 15.77 6.75 -12.70
C LEU A 214 16.49 6.21 -13.93
N LEU A 215 15.95 5.16 -14.53
CA LEU A 215 16.38 4.67 -15.83
C LEU A 215 15.34 5.06 -16.87
N ARG A 216 15.80 5.65 -17.97
CA ARG A 216 15.00 5.86 -19.16
C ARG A 216 15.44 4.88 -20.24
N VAL A 217 14.49 4.08 -20.69
CA VAL A 217 14.59 3.28 -21.91
C VAL A 217 14.21 4.16 -23.09
N ARG A 218 14.99 4.13 -24.18
CA ARG A 218 14.68 4.80 -25.43
C ARG A 218 14.87 3.84 -26.60
N VAL A 219 13.93 3.88 -27.54
CA VAL A 219 14.02 3.11 -28.77
C VAL A 219 14.49 4.01 -29.90
N LYS A 220 15.59 3.63 -30.57
CA LYS A 220 16.13 4.32 -31.74
C LYS A 220 15.13 4.25 -32.89
N GLU A 221 15.03 5.31 -33.69
CA GLU A 221 14.22 5.35 -34.93
C GLU A 221 12.75 4.90 -34.80
N SER A 222 12.18 5.03 -33.60
CA SER A 222 10.89 4.41 -33.22
C SER A 222 9.63 5.21 -33.59
N SER A 223 9.70 6.04 -34.63
CA SER A 223 8.56 6.91 -34.99
C SER A 223 7.35 6.10 -35.46
N MET A 224 7.57 4.99 -36.18
CA MET A 224 6.51 4.08 -36.63
C MET A 224 5.84 3.39 -35.46
N LEU A 225 6.63 2.80 -34.56
CA LEU A 225 6.13 2.18 -33.33
C LEU A 225 5.36 3.19 -32.46
N ALA A 226 5.85 4.43 -32.33
CA ALA A 226 5.15 5.47 -31.58
C ALA A 226 3.76 5.81 -32.16
N ARG A 227 3.62 5.86 -33.49
CA ARG A 227 2.32 6.05 -34.17
C ARG A 227 1.42 4.84 -34.00
N GLN A 228 1.96 3.63 -34.11
CA GLN A 228 1.22 2.40 -33.89
C GLN A 228 0.63 2.33 -32.48
N ILE A 229 1.43 2.68 -31.45
CA ILE A 229 0.94 2.76 -30.06
C ILE A 229 -0.14 3.82 -29.91
N ALA A 230 0.00 4.99 -30.57
CA ALA A 230 -1.04 6.02 -30.55
C ALA A 230 -2.37 5.50 -31.12
N GLY A 231 -2.33 4.78 -32.25
CA GLY A 231 -3.51 4.12 -32.82
C GLY A 231 -4.14 3.08 -31.89
N TRP A 232 -3.33 2.27 -31.20
CA TRP A 232 -3.84 1.34 -30.19
C TRP A 232 -4.55 2.05 -29.03
N ILE A 233 -3.98 3.17 -28.55
CA ILE A 233 -4.59 3.99 -27.50
C ILE A 233 -5.94 4.57 -27.96
N GLU A 234 -6.01 5.07 -29.19
CA GLU A 234 -7.26 5.57 -29.77
C GLU A 234 -8.31 4.46 -29.87
N GLY A 235 -7.93 3.26 -30.32
CA GLY A 235 -8.80 2.09 -30.32
C GLY A 235 -9.37 1.76 -28.93
N VAL A 236 -8.54 1.81 -27.88
CA VAL A 236 -9.00 1.61 -26.50
C VAL A 236 -10.00 2.71 -26.09
N LYS A 237 -9.71 3.98 -26.40
CA LYS A 237 -10.62 5.10 -26.09
C LYS A 237 -11.96 4.98 -26.79
N LEU A 238 -11.99 4.55 -28.06
CA LEU A 238 -13.22 4.36 -28.82
C LEU A 238 -14.09 3.24 -28.21
N ASN A 239 -13.48 2.11 -27.85
CA ASN A 239 -14.21 1.02 -27.19
C ASN A 239 -14.82 1.44 -25.85
N LEU A 240 -14.15 2.32 -25.09
CA LEU A 240 -14.70 2.86 -23.84
C LEU A 240 -15.87 3.83 -24.06
N LYS A 241 -15.93 4.52 -25.21
CA LYS A 241 -17.06 5.39 -25.56
C LYS A 241 -18.27 4.61 -26.05
N ASN A 242 -18.05 3.53 -26.81
CA ASN A 242 -19.10 2.70 -27.40
C ASN A 242 -19.78 1.76 -26.38
N ASN A 243 -19.19 1.59 -25.19
CA ASN A 243 -19.73 0.80 -24.09
C ASN A 243 -20.48 1.65 -23.04
N LYS A 244 -20.89 2.87 -23.41
CA LYS A 244 -21.81 3.74 -22.66
C LYS A 244 -23.09 3.90 -23.44
#